data_AF-A0A1H6WAD5-F1
#
_entry.id   AF-A0A1H6WAD5-F1
#
_cell.length_a   1.000
_cell.length_b   1.000
_cell.length_c   1.000
_cell.angle_alpha   90.00
_cell.angle_beta   90.00
_cell.angle_gamma   90.00
#
_symmetry.space_group_name_H-M   'P 1'
#
loop_
_entity.id
_entity.type
_entity.pdbx_description
1 polymer ?
#
loop_
_entity_poly.entity_id
_entity_poly.type
_entity_poly.pdbx_seq_one_letter_code
_entity_poly.pdbx_strand_id
1 'polypeptide(L)' 'MFVVYWLEEGNASTATARFERFGDEDMTQALAFTEALRKKQAAGGDVSFVTLCSENPRSVGKAGAADPPAGYAWKKRRP' A
#
# COMPACT_ATOMS: atom_id res chain seq x y z
N MET A 1 0.09 12.36 -1.98
CA MET A 1 -1.29 11.87 -2.10
C MET A 1 -1.23 10.40 -1.74
N PHE A 2 -2.14 9.93 -0.89
CA PHE A 2 -2.24 8.51 -0.55
C PHE A 2 -3.47 7.92 -1.21
N VAL A 3 -3.36 6.69 -1.69
CA VAL A 3 -4.49 5.96 -2.26
C VAL A 3 -4.53 4.58 -1.61
N VAL A 4 -5.72 4.21 -1.14
CA VAL A 4 -5.98 2.87 -0.61
C VAL A 4 -6.76 2.12 -1.67
N TYR A 5 -6.26 0.97 -2.09
CA TYR A 5 -6.89 0.05 -3.03
C TYR A 5 -7.35 -1.21 -2.29
N TRP A 6 -8.50 -1.73 -2.67
CA TRP A 6 -9.00 -3.02 -2.19
C TRP A 6 -9.90 -3.69 -3.22
N LEU A 7 -10.16 -4.97 -3.00
CA LEU A 7 -11.14 -5.72 -3.75
C LEU A 7 -12.36 -5.97 -2.86
N GLU A 8 -13.54 -5.87 -3.44
CA GLU A 8 -14.80 -6.31 -2.82
C GLU A 8 -15.33 -7.53 -3.59
N GLU A 9 -15.58 -8.63 -2.89
CA GLU A 9 -16.25 -9.80 -3.45
C GLU A 9 -17.71 -9.45 -3.69
N GLY A 10 -18.08 -9.33 -4.97
CA GLY A 10 -19.45 -9.10 -5.38
C GLY A 10 -20.17 -10.41 -5.68
N ASN A 11 -21.43 -10.28 -6.10
CA ASN A 11 -22.30 -11.37 -6.53
C ASN A 11 -21.83 -12.03 -7.86
N ALA A 12 -20.84 -11.43 -8.50
CA ALA A 12 -20.25 -11.88 -9.76
C ALA A 12 -19.02 -12.76 -9.51
N SER A 13 -18.62 -13.54 -10.51
CA SER A 13 -17.45 -14.43 -10.45
C SER A 13 -16.10 -13.72 -10.32
N THR A 14 -16.07 -12.38 -10.35
CA THR A 14 -14.85 -11.57 -10.23
C THR A 14 -15.04 -10.47 -9.19
N ALA A 15 -14.02 -10.27 -8.35
CA ALA A 15 -14.02 -9.22 -7.35
C ALA A 15 -13.98 -7.82 -8.00
N THR A 16 -14.65 -6.85 -7.39
CA THR A 16 -14.70 -5.46 -7.84
C THR A 16 -13.54 -4.67 -7.24
N ALA A 17 -12.72 -4.05 -8.09
CA ALA A 17 -11.67 -3.16 -7.63
C ALA A 17 -12.22 -1.82 -7.13
N ARG A 18 -11.76 -1.40 -5.96
CA ARG A 18 -12.12 -0.16 -5.29
C ARG A 18 -10.88 0.63 -4.93
N PHE A 19 -11.07 1.95 -4.81
CA PHE A 19 -10.03 2.83 -4.32
C PHE A 19 -10.64 4.03 -3.57
N GLU A 20 -9.84 4.62 -2.68
CA GLU A 20 -10.15 5.86 -1.97
C GLU A 20 -8.89 6.74 -1.92
N ARG A 21 -9.06 8.05 -2.14
CA ARG A 21 -7.94 9.00 -2.20
C ARG A 21 -7.90 9.89 -0.97
N PHE A 22 -6.70 10.16 -0.49
CA PHE A 22 -6.42 11.01 0.66
C PHE A 22 -5.39 12.08 0.28
N GLY A 23 -5.53 13.28 0.83
CA GLY A 23 -4.61 14.38 0.64
C GLY A 23 -3.21 14.10 1.19
N ASP A 24 -2.27 14.99 0.88
CA ASP A 24 -0.86 14.85 1.30
C ASP A 24 -0.69 14.91 2.83
N GLU A 25 -1.59 15.63 3.50
CA GLU A 25 -1.61 15.79 4.97
C GLU A 25 -2.50 14.75 5.68
N ASP A 26 -3.17 13.88 4.92
CA ASP A 26 -4.20 12.96 5.43
C ASP A 26 -3.67 11.53 5.64
N MET A 27 -2.37 11.38 5.92
CA MET A 27 -1.72 10.08 6.12
C MET A 27 -2.41 9.27 7.24
N THR A 28 -2.72 9.91 8.36
CA THR A 28 -3.35 9.24 9.50
C THR A 28 -4.73 8.68 9.14
N GLN A 29 -5.49 9.41 8.33
CA GLN A 29 -6.81 9.04 7.86
C GLN A 29 -6.72 7.87 6.86
N ALA A 30 -5.75 7.91 5.94
CA ALA A 30 -5.50 6.82 5.01
C ALA A 30 -5.13 5.51 5.75
N LEU A 31 -4.29 5.59 6.78
CA LEU A 31 -3.93 4.46 7.63
C LEU A 31 -5.13 3.93 8.42
N ALA A 32 -5.91 4.81 9.04
CA ALA A 32 -7.11 4.41 9.78
C ALA A 32 -8.13 3.70 8.88
N PHE A 33 -8.32 4.20 7.66
CA PHE A 33 -9.20 3.58 6.65
C PHE A 33 -8.69 2.20 6.23
N THR A 34 -7.39 2.08 5.98
CA THR A 34 -6.74 0.79 5.66
C THR A 34 -6.95 -0.25 6.77
N GLU A 35 -6.80 0.16 8.03
CA GLU A 35 -7.00 -0.72 9.18
C GLU A 35 -8.47 -1.11 9.37
N ALA A 36 -9.42 -0.23 9.06
CA ALA A 36 -10.83 -0.57 9.05
C ALA A 36 -11.14 -1.67 8.00
N LEU A 37 -10.57 -1.57 6.80
CA LEU A 37 -10.71 -2.59 5.76
C LEU A 37 -10.08 -3.94 6.18
N ARG A 38 -8.89 -3.92 6.80
CA ARG A 38 -8.24 -5.13 7.31
C ARG A 38 -9.04 -5.80 8.42
N LYS A 39 -9.66 -5.02 9.31
CA LYS A 39 -10.58 -5.55 10.33
C LYS A 39 -11.80 -6.20 9.69
N LYS A 40 -12.38 -5.57 8.67
CA LYS A 40 -13.51 -6.15 7.90
C LYS A 40 -13.12 -7.46 7.23
N GLN A 41 -11.94 -7.53 6.62
CA GLN A 41 -11.37 -8.76 6.06
C GLN A 41 -11.18 -9.85 7.14
N ALA A 42 -10.56 -9.51 8.28
CA ALA A 42 -10.31 -10.45 9.37
C ALA A 42 -11.59 -10.99 10.02
N ALA A 43 -12.68 -10.21 9.98
CA ALA A 43 -14.00 -10.64 10.41
C ALA A 43 -14.73 -11.54 9.38
N GLY A 44 -14.09 -11.90 8.27
CA GLY A 44 -14.70 -12.69 7.19
C GLY A 44 -15.63 -11.89 6.28
N GLY A 45 -15.46 -10.56 6.22
CA GLY A 45 -16.18 -9.72 5.28
C GLY A 45 -15.71 -9.92 3.84
N ASP A 46 -16.40 -9.27 2.91
CA ASP A 46 -16.20 -9.29 1.46
C ASP A 46 -14.96 -8.53 0.96
N VAL A 47 -14.04 -8.12 1.85
CA VAL A 47 -12.88 -7.30 1.47
C VAL A 47 -11.63 -8.16 1.34
N SER A 48 -10.90 -8.01 0.24
CA SER A 48 -9.62 -8.67 0.00
C SER A 48 -8.60 -7.72 -0.65
N PHE A 49 -7.33 -8.14 -0.71
CA PHE A 49 -6.22 -7.40 -1.34
C PHE A 49 -6.14 -5.92 -0.94
N VAL A 50 -6.09 -5.62 0.36
CA VAL A 50 -5.98 -4.24 0.86
C VAL A 50 -4.54 -3.74 0.76
N THR A 51 -4.32 -2.66 0.00
CA THR A 51 -3.00 -2.02 -0.13
C THR A 51 -3.11 -0.50 -0.07
N LEU A 52 -2.12 0.15 0.55
CA LEU A 52 -1.99 1.61 0.61
C LEU A 52 -0.72 1.99 -0.15
N CYS A 53 -0.82 2.95 -1.06
CA CYS A 53 0.33 3.50 -1.77
C CYS A 53 0.39 5.03 -1.67
N SER A 54 1.60 5.56 -1.77
CA SER A 54 1.83 6.98 -2.07
C SER A 54 1.84 7.12 -3.59
N GLU A 55 0.89 7.87 -4.14
CA GLU A 55 0.88 8.26 -5.56
C GLU A 55 1.53 9.63 -5.77
N ASN A 56 2.39 10.07 -4.84
CA ASN A 56 3.16 11.29 -5.01
C ASN A 56 4.15 11.11 -6.19
N PRO A 57 4.01 11.86 -7.31
CA PRO A 57 4.88 11.72 -8.47
C PRO A 57 6.35 12.04 -8.19
N ARG A 58 6.63 12.73 -7.08
CA ARG A 58 7.98 13.08 -6.61
C ARG A 58 8.53 12.10 -5.57
N SER A 59 7.74 11.09 -5.15
CA SER A 59 8.14 10.09 -4.17
C SER A 59 8.87 8.88 -4.78
N VAL A 60 9.04 8.85 -6.09
CA VAL A 60 10.02 7.97 -6.71
C VAL A 60 11.41 8.56 -6.41
N GLY A 61 12.25 7.82 -5.68
CA GLY A 61 13.68 8.12 -5.68
C GLY A 61 14.20 8.15 -7.12
N LYS A 62 15.34 8.81 -7.38
CA LYS A 62 15.96 8.78 -8.72
C LYS A 62 15.97 7.34 -9.23
N ALA A 63 15.46 7.13 -10.45
CA ALA A 63 15.51 5.82 -11.09
C ALA A 63 16.97 5.38 -11.17
N GLY A 64 17.30 4.33 -10.44
CA GLY A 64 18.66 3.86 -10.24
C GLY A 64 18.76 3.27 -8.85
N ALA A 65 18.97 1.96 -8.76
CA ALA A 65 19.64 1.41 -7.59
C ALA A 65 20.85 2.33 -7.37
N ALA A 66 20.95 2.97 -6.20
CA ALA A 66 22.13 3.76 -5.90
C ALA A 66 23.31 2.80 -6.12
N ASP A 67 24.14 3.06 -7.14
CA ASP A 67 25.33 2.24 -7.40
C ASP A 67 26.12 2.27 -6.11
N PRO A 68 26.10 1.17 -5.34
CA PRO A 68 26.68 1.21 -4.04
C PRO A 68 28.18 1.43 -4.25
N PRO A 69 28.86 2.24 -3.42
CA PRO A 69 30.31 2.29 -3.43
C PRO A 69 30.88 0.86 -3.36
N ALA A 70 32.04 0.61 -3.96
CA ALA A 70 32.62 -0.74 -4.03
C ALA A 70 32.74 -1.48 -2.67
N GLY A 71 32.76 -0.72 -1.56
CA GLY A 71 32.77 -1.26 -0.18
C GLY A 71 31.41 -1.46 0.48
N TYR A 72 30.28 -1.28 -0.22
CA TYR A 72 28.96 -1.43 0.38
C TYR A 72 28.65 -2.90 0.69
N ALA A 73 28.52 -3.20 1.99
CA ALA A 73 28.13 -4.51 2.47
C ALA A 73 26.62 -4.72 2.25
N TRP A 74 26.23 -5.10 1.03
CA TRP A 74 24.84 -5.37 0.63
C TRP A 74 24.22 -6.60 1.33
N LYS A 75 25.03 -7.40 2.02
CA LYS A 75 24.58 -8.60 2.73
C LYS A 75 24.02 -8.22 4.10
N LYS A 76 22.83 -8.73 4.42
CA LYS A 76 22.23 -8.62 5.76
C LYS A 76 23.20 -9.20 6.80
N ARG A 77 23.65 -8.37 7.75
CA ARG A 77 24.50 -8.81 8.86
C ARG A 77 23.71 -9.80 9.72
N ARG A 78 24.29 -10.97 9.97
CA ARG A 78 23.79 -11.94 10.95
C ARG A 78 24.67 -11.81 12.20
N PRO A 79 24.09 -11.74 13.41
CA PRO A 79 24.83 -11.98 14.65
C PRO A 79 25.47 -13.37 14.65
#